data_AF-A0A523WG61-F1
#
_entry.id   AF-A0A523WG61-F1
#
_cell.length_a   1.000
_cell.length_b   1.000
_cell.length_c   1.000
_cell.angle_alpha   90.00
_cell.angle_beta   90.00
_cell.angle_gamma   90.00
#
_symmetry.space_group_name_H-M   'P 1'
#
loop_
_entity.id
_entity.type
_entity.pdbx_description
1 polymer ?
#
loop_
_entity_poly.entity_id
_entity_poly.type
_entity_poly.pdbx_seq_one_letter_code
_entity_poly.pdbx_strand_id
1 'polypeptide(L)'
;MTEKGDEKTFVERIMPRVFKAAIMGVITFFLYYVLPMLMFSMIPTEGLPSEFGSFFSKYENLVYVFAAIMICFAVAIQLSSGTIFQHAFSIAKAIILILYFIYALEGGIL
;
A
#
# COMPACT_ATOMS: atom_id res chain seq x y z
N MET A 1 4.85 39.15 17.94
CA MET A 1 3.76 38.40 17.26
C MET A 1 3.92 38.56 15.76
N THR A 2 4.58 37.61 15.09
CA THR A 2 4.51 37.46 13.62
C THR A 2 4.79 35.99 13.29
N GLU A 3 3.72 35.20 13.28
CA GLU A 3 3.62 33.76 13.02
C GLU A 3 4.09 33.36 11.61
N LYS A 4 4.03 34.29 10.65
CA LYS A 4 4.30 34.07 9.21
C LYS A 4 5.72 33.61 8.84
N GLY A 5 6.71 33.82 9.72
CA GLY A 5 8.10 33.43 9.47
C GLY A 5 8.34 31.93 9.62
N ASP A 6 7.63 31.29 10.56
CA ASP A 6 7.83 29.89 10.94
C ASP A 6 7.11 28.93 9.97
N GLU A 7 5.96 29.37 9.45
CA GLU A 7 5.12 28.63 8.50
C GLU A 7 5.85 28.35 7.17
N LYS A 8 6.55 29.35 6.62
CA LYS A 8 7.31 29.21 5.36
C LYS A 8 8.47 28.23 5.51
N THR A 9 9.19 28.30 6.61
CA THR A 9 10.29 27.37 6.92
C THR A 9 9.79 25.96 7.20
N PHE A 10 8.62 25.80 7.79
CA PHE A 10 8.01 24.49 8.03
C PHE A 10 7.57 23.83 6.71
N VAL A 11 6.96 24.61 5.81
CA VAL A 11 6.55 24.15 4.48
C VAL A 11 7.76 23.75 3.65
N GLU A 12 8.82 24.57 3.56
CA GLU A 12 10.04 24.21 2.82
C GLU A 12 10.73 22.95 3.36
N ARG A 13 10.57 22.67 4.66
CA ARG A 13 11.16 21.49 5.31
C ARG A 13 10.33 20.21 5.11
N ILE A 14 9.01 20.33 4.99
CA ILE A 14 8.09 19.19 4.82
C ILE A 14 7.83 18.87 3.35
N MET A 15 7.81 19.88 2.48
CA MET A 15 7.61 19.74 1.04
C MET A 15 8.45 18.62 0.40
N PRO A 16 9.79 18.54 0.61
CA PRO A 16 10.57 17.46 0.01
C PRO A 16 10.21 16.07 0.56
N ARG A 17 9.75 15.98 1.82
CA ARG A 17 9.31 14.71 2.41
C ARG A 17 7.98 14.26 1.84
N VAL A 18 7.04 15.19 1.66
CA VAL A 18 5.73 14.89 1.04
C VAL A 18 5.93 14.49 -0.42
N PHE A 19 6.78 15.19 -1.16
CA PHE A 19 7.10 14.83 -2.54
C PHE A 19 7.75 13.44 -2.64
N LYS A 20 8.70 13.13 -1.76
CA LYS A 20 9.30 11.80 -1.66
C LYS A 20 8.27 10.73 -1.28
N ALA A 21 7.36 11.03 -0.36
CA ALA A 21 6.27 10.14 0.03
C ALA A 21 5.28 9.88 -1.12
N ALA A 22 4.95 10.90 -1.90
CA ALA A 22 4.11 10.78 -3.08
C ALA A 22 4.77 9.89 -4.15
N ILE A 23 6.06 10.12 -4.46
CA ILE A 23 6.81 9.26 -5.40
C ILE A 23 6.83 7.83 -4.90
N MET A 24 7.13 7.62 -3.61
CA MET A 24 7.16 6.27 -3.03
C MET A 24 5.79 5.60 -3.07
N GLY A 25 4.71 6.37 -2.83
CA GLY A 25 3.33 5.90 -2.94
C GLY A 25 2.99 5.45 -4.36
N VAL A 26 3.37 6.24 -5.37
CA VAL A 26 3.16 5.89 -6.79
C VAL A 26 3.95 4.64 -7.19
N ILE A 27 5.22 4.53 -6.78
CA ILE A 27 6.03 3.33 -7.03
C ILE A 27 5.37 2.11 -6.38
N THR A 28 4.92 2.25 -5.13
CA THR A 28 4.25 1.18 -4.36
C THR A 28 2.93 0.77 -5.02
N PHE A 29 2.13 1.72 -5.49
CA PHE A 29 0.91 1.46 -6.25
C PHE A 29 1.19 0.69 -7.53
N PHE A 30 2.20 1.10 -8.29
CA PHE A 30 2.59 0.41 -9.50
C PHE A 30 3.03 -1.04 -9.20
N LEU A 31 3.83 -1.23 -8.15
CA LEU A 31 4.37 -2.55 -7.80
C LEU A 31 3.32 -3.52 -7.25
N TYR A 32 2.41 -3.04 -6.39
CA TYR A 32 1.52 -3.91 -5.62
C TYR A 32 0.07 -3.93 -6.12
N TYR A 33 -0.31 -3.03 -7.02
CA TYR A 33 -1.64 -3.05 -7.65
C TYR A 33 -1.55 -3.29 -9.15
N VAL A 34 -0.82 -2.42 -9.87
CA VAL A 34 -0.79 -2.46 -11.34
C VAL A 34 -0.13 -3.73 -11.86
N LEU A 35 1.04 -4.10 -11.33
CA LEU A 35 1.73 -5.31 -11.78
C LEU A 35 0.90 -6.60 -11.54
N PRO A 36 0.36 -6.87 -10.35
CA PRO A 36 -0.48 -8.05 -10.13
C PRO A 36 -1.71 -8.08 -11.03
N MET A 37 -2.43 -6.97 -11.17
CA MET A 37 -3.61 -6.90 -12.03
C MET A 37 -3.26 -7.12 -13.51
N LEU A 38 -2.13 -6.57 -13.97
CA LEU A 38 -1.66 -6.77 -15.33
C LEU A 38 -1.29 -8.24 -15.59
N MET A 39 -0.56 -8.87 -14.67
CA MET A 39 -0.23 -10.29 -14.77
C MET A 39 -1.49 -11.16 -14.80
N PHE A 40 -2.47 -10.83 -13.98
CA PHE A 40 -3.73 -11.56 -13.90
C PHE A 40 -4.58 -11.39 -15.16
N SER A 41 -4.61 -10.19 -15.74
CA SER A 41 -5.30 -9.90 -17.00
C SER A 41 -4.68 -10.60 -18.21
N MET A 42 -3.41 -11.04 -18.15
CA MET A 42 -2.77 -11.80 -19.21
C MET A 42 -3.15 -13.30 -19.20
N ILE A 43 -3.84 -13.77 -18.17
CA ILE A 43 -4.30 -15.15 -18.09
C ILE A 43 -5.50 -15.32 -19.04
N PRO A 44 -5.40 -16.17 -20.09
CA PRO A 44 -6.52 -16.38 -20.99
C PRO A 44 -7.67 -17.06 -20.24
N THR A 45 -8.78 -16.35 -20.09
CA THR A 45 -9.99 -16.83 -19.42
C THR A 45 -10.92 -17.60 -20.36
N GLU A 46 -10.58 -17.65 -21.64
CA GLU A 46 -11.36 -18.25 -22.72
C GLU A 46 -11.29 -19.79 -22.60
N GLY A 47 -12.31 -20.38 -21.96
CA GLY A 47 -12.39 -21.82 -21.73
C GLY A 47 -12.28 -22.25 -20.26
N LEU A 48 -12.17 -21.31 -19.32
CA LEU A 48 -12.19 -21.64 -17.89
C LEU A 48 -13.63 -21.85 -17.37
N PRO A 49 -13.86 -22.81 -16.45
CA PRO A 49 -15.13 -23.00 -15.77
C PRO A 49 -15.66 -21.71 -15.12
N SER A 50 -16.98 -21.54 -15.07
CA SER A 50 -17.62 -20.35 -14.47
C SER A 50 -17.22 -20.07 -13.00
N GLU A 51 -16.76 -21.09 -12.27
CA GLU A 51 -16.23 -20.98 -10.91
C GLU A 51 -14.92 -20.20 -10.82
N PHE A 52 -14.22 -20.01 -11.94
CA PHE A 52 -13.10 -19.07 -12.00
C PHE A 52 -13.58 -17.63 -11.87
N GLY A 53 -14.79 -17.27 -12.34
CA GLY A 53 -15.29 -15.90 -12.22
C GLY A 53 -15.35 -15.38 -10.78
N SER A 54 -15.81 -16.22 -9.84
CA SER A 54 -15.84 -15.88 -8.40
C SER A 54 -14.44 -15.82 -7.80
N PHE A 55 -13.52 -16.69 -8.23
CA PHE A 55 -12.12 -16.65 -7.83
C PHE A 55 -11.45 -15.34 -8.27
N PHE A 56 -11.68 -14.91 -9.52
CA PHE A 56 -11.15 -13.67 -10.07
C PHE A 56 -11.64 -12.46 -9.27
N SER A 57 -12.93 -12.36 -8.99
CA SER A 57 -13.49 -11.26 -8.18
C SER A 57 -12.92 -11.23 -6.76
N LYS A 58 -12.74 -12.40 -6.13
CA LYS A 58 -12.12 -12.51 -4.81
C LYS A 58 -10.66 -12.07 -4.84
N TYR A 59 -9.91 -12.51 -5.86
CA TYR A 59 -8.50 -12.15 -6.05
C TYR A 59 -8.32 -10.63 -6.24
N GLU A 60 -9.14 -10.00 -7.09
CA GLU A 60 -9.10 -8.55 -7.30
C GLU A 60 -9.32 -7.77 -6.00
N ASN A 61 -10.29 -8.20 -5.18
CA ASN A 61 -10.55 -7.57 -3.89
C ASN A 61 -9.36 -7.73 -2.93
N LEU A 62 -8.80 -8.94 -2.85
CA LEU A 62 -7.61 -9.22 -2.03
C LEU A 62 -6.42 -8.35 -2.46
N VAL A 63 -6.11 -8.30 -3.76
CA VAL A 63 -5.05 -7.44 -4.31
C VAL A 63 -5.31 -5.97 -4.03
N TYR A 64 -6.55 -5.50 -4.16
CA TYR A 64 -6.92 -4.12 -3.85
C TYR A 64 -6.66 -3.77 -2.39
N VAL A 65 -7.12 -4.60 -1.45
CA VAL A 65 -6.92 -4.39 -0.01
C VAL A 65 -5.43 -4.46 0.35
N PHE A 66 -4.70 -5.42 -0.20
CA PHE A 66 -3.26 -5.56 0.00
C PHE A 66 -2.50 -4.31 -0.49
N ALA A 67 -2.80 -3.85 -1.71
CA ALA A 67 -2.19 -2.65 -2.26
C ALA A 67 -2.51 -1.42 -1.41
N ALA A 68 -3.76 -1.27 -0.95
CA ALA A 68 -4.16 -0.17 -0.08
C ALA A 68 -3.36 -0.15 1.22
N ILE A 69 -3.19 -1.31 1.88
CA ILE A 69 -2.34 -1.44 3.07
C ILE A 69 -0.91 -1.00 2.74
N MET A 70 -0.32 -1.53 1.67
CA MET A 70 1.06 -1.24 1.30
C MET A 70 1.29 0.24 1.01
N ILE A 71 0.39 0.89 0.26
CA ILE A 71 0.49 2.30 -0.10
C ILE A 71 0.32 3.19 1.14
N CYS A 72 -0.73 2.95 1.94
CA CYS A 72 -0.99 3.73 3.15
C CYS A 72 0.22 3.70 4.10
N PHE A 73 0.77 2.52 4.35
CA PHE A 73 1.93 2.40 5.23
C PHE A 73 3.22 2.94 4.60
N ALA A 74 3.43 2.76 3.29
CA ALA A 74 4.59 3.35 2.61
C ALA A 74 4.59 4.88 2.75
N VAL A 75 3.44 5.52 2.52
CA VAL A 75 3.28 6.98 2.68
C VAL A 75 3.45 7.39 4.14
N ALA A 76 2.78 6.72 5.09
CA ALA A 76 2.86 7.04 6.51
C ALA A 76 4.30 6.92 7.06
N ILE A 77 5.02 5.85 6.68
CA ILE A 77 6.43 5.64 7.04
C ILE A 77 7.32 6.73 6.43
N GLN A 78 7.09 7.09 5.17
CA GLN A 78 7.90 8.09 4.49
C GLN A 78 7.68 9.50 5.03
N LEU A 79 6.44 9.84 5.41
CA LEU A 79 6.08 11.11 6.05
C LEU A 79 6.66 11.22 7.47
N SER A 80 6.65 10.12 8.21
CA SER A 80 7.23 10.02 9.56
C SER A 80 8.73 9.76 9.56
N SER A 81 9.38 9.81 8.39
CA SER A 81 10.80 9.46 8.27
C SER A 81 11.68 10.39 9.13
N GLY A 82 12.58 9.77 9.90
CA GLY A 82 13.42 10.48 10.88
C GLY A 82 12.75 10.70 12.25
N THR A 83 11.59 10.07 12.50
CA THR A 83 10.92 10.07 13.80
C THR A 83 10.71 8.64 14.31
N ILE A 84 10.40 8.48 15.60
CA ILE A 84 10.07 7.18 16.20
C ILE A 84 8.83 6.56 15.54
N PHE A 85 7.92 7.38 15.01
CA PHE A 85 6.70 6.91 14.35
C PHE A 85 6.97 6.05 13.12
N GLN A 86 8.09 6.24 12.42
CA GLN A 86 8.48 5.37 11.30
C GLN A 86 8.58 3.90 11.75
N HIS A 87 9.14 3.64 12.93
CA HIS A 87 9.23 2.29 13.48
C HIS A 87 7.86 1.75 13.91
N ALA A 88 7.05 2.59 14.56
CA ALA A 88 5.70 2.21 14.97
C ALA A 88 4.82 1.83 13.76
N PHE A 89 4.84 2.63 12.69
CA PHE A 89 4.13 2.31 11.45
C PHE A 89 4.68 1.07 10.77
N SER A 90 5.99 0.82 10.81
CA SER A 90 6.57 -0.40 10.25
C SER A 90 6.10 -1.66 10.99
N ILE A 91 6.02 -1.61 12.32
CA ILE A 91 5.51 -2.72 13.14
C ILE A 91 4.01 -2.92 12.90
N ALA A 92 3.23 -1.83 12.90
CA ALA A 92 1.79 -1.88 12.62
C ALA A 92 1.50 -2.48 11.24
N LYS A 93 2.27 -2.09 10.21
CA LYS A 93 2.19 -2.69 8.87
C LYS A 93 2.40 -4.19 8.93
N ALA A 94 3.42 -4.66 9.64
CA ALA A 94 3.73 -6.08 9.73
C ALA A 94 2.58 -6.87 10.39
N ILE A 95 2.02 -6.36 11.49
CA ILE A 95 0.88 -6.98 12.17
C ILE A 95 -0.34 -7.04 11.25
N ILE A 96 -0.66 -5.94 10.56
CA ILE A 96 -1.79 -5.88 9.63
C ILE A 96 -1.60 -6.83 8.45
N LEU A 97 -0.37 -6.95 7.94
CA LEU A 97 -0.06 -7.93 6.88
C LEU A 97 -0.25 -9.37 7.36
N ILE A 98 0.17 -9.70 8.59
CA ILE A 98 -0.08 -11.03 9.16
C ILE A 98 -1.58 -11.33 9.21
N LEU A 99 -2.38 -10.40 9.75
CA LEU A 99 -3.84 -10.54 9.81
C LEU A 99 -4.46 -10.66 8.42
N TYR A 100 -4.00 -9.84 7.48
CA TYR A 100 -4.43 -9.88 6.09
C TYR A 100 -4.15 -11.26 5.47
N PHE A 101 -2.96 -11.82 5.65
CA PHE A 101 -2.62 -13.13 5.09
C PHE A 101 -3.42 -14.26 5.74
N ILE A 102 -3.64 -14.22 7.06
CA ILE A 102 -4.53 -15.19 7.75
C ILE A 102 -5.93 -15.16 7.13
N TYR A 103 -6.47 -13.96 6.90
CA TYR A 103 -7.78 -13.79 6.26
C TYR A 103 -7.78 -14.25 4.80
N ALA A 104 -6.80 -13.81 4.01
CA ALA A 104 -6.72 -14.08 2.57
C ALA A 104 -6.54 -15.58 2.26
N LEU A 105 -5.83 -16.30 3.14
CA LEU A 105 -5.60 -17.74 3.03
C LEU A 105 -6.69 -18.58 3.71
N GLU A 106 -7.75 -17.97 4.23
CA GLU A 106 -8.83 -18.65 4.98
C GLU A 106 -8.31 -19.53 6.13
N GLY A 107 -7.23 -19.10 6.79
CA GLY A 107 -6.58 -19.86 7.86
C GLY A 107 -5.57 -20.93 7.40
N GLY A 108 -5.29 -21.04 6.10
CA GLY A 108 -4.21 -21.85 5.56
C GLY A 108 -2.85 -21.35 6.04
N ILE A 109 -2.27 -22.04 7.03
CA ILE A 109 -0.88 -21.87 7.45
C ILE A 109 -0.01 -22.45 6.32
N LEU A 110 1.01 -21.70 5.90
CA LEU A 110 2.03 -22.12 4.92
C LEU A 110 2.63 -23.49 5.26
#